data_AF-A0A7V5FQE6-F1
#
_entry.id   AF-A0A7V5FQE6-F1
#
_cell.length_a   1.000
_cell.length_b   1.000
_cell.length_c   1.000
_cell.angle_alpha   90.00
_cell.angle_beta   90.00
_cell.angle_gamma   90.00
#
_symmetry.space_group_name_H-M   'P 1'
#
loop_
_entity.id
_entity.type
_entity.pdbx_description
1 polymer ?
#
loop_
_entity_poly.entity_id
_entity_poly.type
_entity_poly.pdbx_seq_one_letter_code
_entity_poly.pdbx_strand_id
1 'polypeptide(L)'
;LKAFRNDSDINIVATPQILTMDNKKASIVVGENVPYITSQNTTTARQDYTNYEYKDVATTLEITPQINHFDVLRLEIMAEVIKLKNPNDVSGTPTTFKRKADTTVVVHNNETIVIGGIIGQDSSSSEFKVPLLGDIPLLGWLFKTRTTFHKKTNLYIFITPKIVDNPAELASIYYKKRDIMEDVKKGSSAIVEDQLNKEPNPQHSMELTNLGFAGLKNKEYARAKEYFEEALKIDPKNPYALVNLGVTCERQGDRERAAKLYNKVMRLETTDQIVGGAAAIESLKKLAKENLDQLKNTQKKLKE
;
A
#
# COMPACT_ATOMS: atom_id res chain seq x y z
N LEU A 1 1.67 10.41 -47.36
CA LEU A 1 1.04 9.40 -46.47
C LEU A 1 1.31 9.81 -45.02
N LYS A 2 0.28 10.08 -44.21
CA LYS A 2 0.43 10.29 -42.76
C LYS A 2 -0.41 9.22 -42.06
N ALA A 3 0.24 8.25 -41.43
CA ALA A 3 -0.39 7.19 -40.66
C ALA A 3 0.13 7.26 -39.22
N PHE A 4 -0.77 7.24 -38.24
CA PHE A 4 -0.45 7.37 -36.83
C PHE A 4 -1.40 6.51 -36.00
N ARG A 5 -0.86 5.72 -35.06
CA ARG A 5 -1.62 4.90 -34.11
C ARG A 5 -1.10 5.21 -32.71
N ASN A 6 -1.98 5.61 -31.82
CA ASN A 6 -1.68 5.82 -30.41
C ASN A 6 -2.26 4.66 -29.59
N ASP A 7 -1.48 4.11 -28.66
CA ASP A 7 -1.91 3.08 -27.71
C ASP A 7 -1.65 3.60 -26.30
N SER A 8 -2.55 3.33 -25.36
CA SER A 8 -2.45 3.84 -23.99
C SER A 8 -2.59 2.72 -22.98
N ASP A 9 -1.58 2.56 -22.14
CA ASP A 9 -1.49 1.55 -21.08
C ASP A 9 -2.36 1.85 -19.85
N ILE A 10 -2.35 0.89 -18.91
CA ILE A 10 -3.08 0.90 -17.63
C ILE A 10 -2.76 2.16 -16.83
N ASN A 11 -3.79 2.87 -16.36
CA ASN A 11 -3.65 4.08 -15.55
C ASN A 11 -4.26 3.88 -14.16
N ILE A 12 -3.42 3.93 -13.12
CA ILE A 12 -3.86 3.86 -11.72
C ILE A 12 -4.42 5.23 -11.32
N VAL A 13 -5.68 5.24 -10.88
CA VAL A 13 -6.41 6.49 -10.66
C VAL A 13 -6.19 7.04 -9.25
N ALA A 14 -6.17 6.19 -8.22
CA ALA A 14 -5.94 6.54 -6.81
C ALA A 14 -5.70 5.28 -5.95
N THR A 15 -4.97 5.42 -4.84
CA THR A 15 -4.71 4.34 -3.87
C THR A 15 -4.94 4.83 -2.42
N PRO A 16 -6.19 5.12 -2.03
CA PRO A 16 -6.50 5.55 -0.67
C PRO A 16 -6.24 4.41 0.34
N GLN A 17 -5.70 4.76 1.51
CA GLN A 17 -5.40 3.82 2.59
C GLN A 17 -5.87 4.41 3.91
N ILE A 18 -6.47 3.58 4.77
CA ILE A 18 -6.97 3.99 6.08
C ILE A 18 -6.77 2.85 7.08
N LEU A 19 -6.43 3.21 8.32
CA LEU A 19 -6.34 2.30 9.45
C LEU A 19 -7.51 2.60 10.40
N THR A 20 -8.21 1.58 10.86
CA THR A 20 -9.31 1.72 11.83
C THR A 20 -9.36 0.52 12.77
N MET A 21 -10.10 0.66 13.85
CA MET A 21 -10.40 -0.44 14.76
C MET A 21 -11.52 -1.32 14.20
N ASP A 22 -11.55 -2.57 14.67
CA ASP A 22 -12.66 -3.49 14.40
C ASP A 22 -14.01 -2.87 14.84
N ASN A 23 -15.05 -3.09 14.02
CA ASN A 23 -16.40 -2.53 14.19
C ASN A 23 -16.48 -0.99 14.24
N LYS A 24 -15.44 -0.27 13.81
CA LYS A 24 -15.45 1.20 13.74
C LYS A 24 -15.37 1.70 12.32
N LYS A 25 -16.43 2.42 11.92
CA LYS A 25 -16.48 3.17 10.67
C LYS A 25 -15.38 4.21 10.63
N ALA A 26 -14.64 4.23 9.53
CA ALA A 26 -13.62 5.22 9.25
C ALA A 26 -13.78 5.74 7.82
N SER A 27 -13.40 7.00 7.60
CA SER A 27 -13.48 7.65 6.29
C SER A 27 -12.26 8.53 6.05
N ILE A 28 -11.79 8.53 4.81
CA ILE A 28 -10.73 9.41 4.31
C ILE A 28 -11.23 10.06 3.02
N VAL A 29 -11.07 11.38 2.93
CA VAL A 29 -11.44 12.18 1.77
C VAL A 29 -10.21 12.98 1.35
N VAL A 30 -9.80 12.83 0.09
CA VAL A 30 -8.68 13.57 -0.50
C VAL A 30 -9.15 14.21 -1.79
N GLY A 31 -9.17 15.53 -1.84
CA GLY A 31 -9.68 16.25 -3.00
C GLY A 31 -9.55 17.75 -2.87
N GLU A 32 -10.20 18.42 -3.80
CA GLU A 32 -10.29 19.87 -3.86
C GLU A 32 -11.75 20.29 -4.02
N ASN A 33 -12.05 21.51 -3.59
CA ASN A 33 -13.38 22.06 -3.66
C ASN A 33 -13.49 22.98 -4.89
N VAL A 34 -14.44 22.69 -5.78
CA VAL A 34 -14.57 23.37 -7.08
C VAL A 34 -15.88 24.15 -7.14
N PRO A 35 -15.86 25.43 -7.57
CA PRO A 35 -17.08 26.22 -7.74
C PRO A 35 -17.84 25.85 -9.02
N TYR A 36 -19.16 25.77 -8.91
CA TYR A 36 -20.12 25.55 -10.00
C TYR A 36 -21.03 26.77 -10.10
N ILE A 37 -21.19 27.34 -11.29
CA ILE A 37 -22.17 28.42 -11.51
C ILE A 37 -23.59 27.83 -11.48
N THR A 38 -24.44 28.31 -10.58
CA THR A 38 -25.85 27.85 -10.44
C THR A 38 -26.86 28.77 -11.12
N SER A 39 -26.52 30.05 -11.30
CA SER A 39 -27.34 31.04 -12.01
C SER A 39 -26.47 32.19 -12.49
N GLN A 40 -26.74 32.67 -13.71
CA GLN A 40 -26.18 33.90 -14.27
C GLN A 40 -27.34 34.70 -14.88
N ASN A 41 -27.59 35.91 -14.37
CA ASN A 41 -28.53 36.85 -14.97
C ASN A 41 -27.74 37.95 -15.68
N THR A 42 -27.82 38.00 -17.01
CA THR A 42 -27.28 39.09 -17.81
C THR A 42 -28.44 39.97 -18.28
N THR A 43 -28.92 40.86 -17.42
CA THR A 43 -29.84 41.93 -17.84
C THR A 43 -29.05 43.13 -18.36
N THR A 44 -29.52 43.76 -19.44
CA THR A 44 -28.94 44.95 -20.10
C THR A 44 -28.67 46.14 -19.17
N ALA A 45 -29.17 46.10 -17.92
CA ALA A 45 -28.89 47.04 -16.85
C ALA A 45 -27.80 46.53 -15.87
N ARG A 46 -26.57 46.35 -16.36
CA ARG A 46 -25.27 46.54 -15.67
C ARG A 46 -25.09 46.05 -14.21
N GLN A 47 -25.77 45.00 -13.78
CA GLN A 47 -25.45 44.24 -12.59
C GLN A 47 -25.42 42.75 -12.94
N ASP A 48 -24.21 42.23 -13.17
CA ASP A 48 -23.99 40.81 -13.36
C ASP A 48 -23.93 40.14 -11.99
N TYR A 49 -24.92 39.28 -11.70
CA TYR A 49 -24.90 38.40 -10.53
C TYR A 49 -24.63 36.97 -10.98
N THR A 50 -23.52 36.41 -10.50
CA THR A 50 -23.16 35.00 -10.66
C THR A 50 -23.19 34.34 -9.29
N ASN A 51 -24.06 33.34 -9.11
CA ASN A 51 -24.11 32.58 -7.87
C ASN A 51 -23.32 31.27 -8.01
N TYR A 52 -22.51 30.95 -7.01
CA TYR A 52 -21.66 29.76 -7.00
C TYR A 52 -22.13 28.74 -5.97
N GLU A 53 -22.11 27.46 -6.34
CA GLU A 53 -22.23 26.32 -5.44
C GLU A 53 -20.92 25.54 -5.47
N TYR A 54 -20.37 25.26 -4.31
CA TYR A 54 -19.10 24.56 -4.16
C TYR A 54 -19.33 23.06 -4.05
N LYS A 55 -18.64 22.26 -4.88
CA LYS A 55 -18.72 20.79 -4.86
C LYS A 55 -17.35 20.17 -4.77
N ASP A 56 -17.23 19.14 -3.95
CA ASP A 56 -15.97 18.43 -3.74
C ASP A 56 -15.67 17.49 -4.92
N VAL A 57 -14.50 17.69 -5.53
CA VAL A 57 -13.89 16.76 -6.45
C VAL A 57 -12.86 15.98 -5.66
N ALA A 58 -13.31 14.87 -5.07
CA ALA A 58 -12.50 14.10 -4.15
C ALA A 58 -12.50 12.59 -4.46
N THR A 59 -11.44 11.95 -3.98
CA THR A 59 -11.40 10.51 -3.74
C THR A 59 -11.80 10.26 -2.29
N THR A 60 -12.87 9.51 -2.09
CA THR A 60 -13.43 9.16 -0.79
C THR A 60 -13.38 7.65 -0.61
N LEU A 61 -12.83 7.21 0.52
CA LEU A 61 -12.91 5.83 0.97
C LEU A 61 -13.54 5.82 2.37
N GLU A 62 -14.67 5.16 2.49
CA GLU A 62 -15.32 4.87 3.75
C GLU A 62 -15.40 3.36 3.93
N ILE A 63 -15.04 2.90 5.14
CA ILE A 63 -15.00 1.47 5.45
C ILE A 63 -15.47 1.21 6.89
N THR A 64 -16.25 0.16 7.07
CA THR A 64 -16.57 -0.43 8.37
C THR A 64 -16.15 -1.90 8.35
N PRO A 65 -15.02 -2.25 9.01
CA PRO A 65 -14.59 -3.64 9.07
C PRO A 65 -15.24 -4.39 10.23
N GLN A 66 -15.45 -5.69 10.02
CA GLN A 66 -15.83 -6.63 11.05
C GLN A 66 -14.99 -7.90 10.89
N ILE A 67 -14.21 -8.24 11.91
CA ILE A 67 -13.31 -9.40 11.90
C ILE A 67 -13.99 -10.60 12.55
N ASN A 68 -13.93 -11.76 11.89
CA ASN A 68 -14.38 -13.05 12.42
C ASN A 68 -13.20 -13.90 12.93
N HIS A 69 -13.49 -14.93 13.73
CA HIS A 69 -12.53 -15.84 14.36
C HIS A 69 -11.66 -16.68 13.39
N PHE A 70 -11.86 -16.58 12.08
CA PHE A 70 -11.14 -17.33 11.04
C PHE A 70 -10.32 -16.42 10.10
N ASP A 71 -9.88 -15.26 10.58
CA ASP A 71 -9.15 -14.24 9.79
C ASP A 71 -9.87 -13.80 8.51
N VAL A 72 -11.21 -13.91 8.54
CA VAL A 72 -12.11 -13.44 7.51
C VAL A 72 -12.68 -12.10 7.94
N LEU A 73 -12.60 -11.10 7.06
CA LEU A 73 -13.18 -9.78 7.26
C LEU A 73 -14.46 -9.64 6.45
N ARG A 74 -15.54 -9.21 7.11
CA ARG A 74 -16.68 -8.59 6.45
C ARG A 74 -16.40 -7.09 6.38
N LEU A 75 -16.35 -6.55 5.18
CA LEU A 75 -16.07 -5.13 4.93
C LEU A 75 -17.28 -4.50 4.27
N GLU A 76 -17.83 -3.49 4.92
CA GLU A 76 -18.78 -2.57 4.30
C GLU A 76 -17.97 -1.40 3.73
N ILE A 77 -17.98 -1.24 2.40
CA ILE A 77 -17.07 -0.36 1.67
C ILE A 77 -17.87 0.59 0.80
N MET A 78 -17.61 1.88 0.95
CA MET A 78 -18.01 2.91 0.00
C MET A 78 -16.74 3.58 -0.54
N ALA A 79 -16.45 3.33 -1.81
CA ALA A 79 -15.33 3.94 -2.52
C ALA A 79 -15.88 4.83 -3.63
N GLU A 80 -15.49 6.11 -3.62
CA GLU A 80 -15.89 7.09 -4.61
C GLU A 80 -14.67 7.85 -5.15
N VAL A 81 -14.60 8.00 -6.47
CA VAL A 81 -13.57 8.79 -7.14
C VAL A 81 -14.24 9.77 -8.08
N ILE A 82 -14.10 11.05 -7.76
CA ILE A 82 -14.54 12.17 -8.60
C ILE A 82 -13.30 12.84 -9.18
N LYS A 83 -13.27 13.04 -10.51
CA LYS A 83 -12.19 13.76 -11.21
C LYS A 83 -12.77 14.78 -12.19
N LEU A 84 -12.14 15.94 -12.33
CA LEU A 84 -12.48 16.91 -13.38
C LEU A 84 -12.19 16.32 -14.77
N LYS A 85 -13.13 16.48 -15.71
CA LYS A 85 -12.96 16.05 -17.10
C LYS A 85 -12.02 16.99 -17.86
N ASN A 86 -12.11 18.29 -17.60
CA ASN A 86 -11.20 19.31 -18.11
C ASN A 86 -10.79 20.21 -16.94
N PRO A 87 -9.57 20.06 -16.39
CA PRO A 87 -9.11 20.90 -15.28
C PRO A 87 -8.84 22.35 -15.69
N ASN A 88 -8.71 22.63 -16.99
CA ASN A 88 -8.47 23.98 -17.52
C ASN A 88 -9.75 24.67 -18.03
N ASP A 89 -10.94 24.16 -17.67
CA ASP A 89 -12.20 24.71 -18.15
C ASP A 89 -12.51 26.05 -17.48
N VAL A 90 -12.35 27.15 -18.21
CA VAL A 90 -12.62 28.53 -17.76
C VAL A 90 -14.11 28.88 -17.84
N SER A 91 -14.96 27.97 -18.36
CA SER A 91 -16.40 28.23 -18.56
C SER A 91 -17.23 28.37 -17.28
N GLY A 92 -16.65 28.08 -16.10
CA GLY A 92 -17.38 28.08 -14.83
C GLY A 92 -18.42 26.95 -14.71
N THR A 93 -18.44 26.01 -15.67
CA THR A 93 -19.29 24.82 -15.68
C THR A 93 -18.46 23.53 -15.78
N PRO A 94 -17.60 23.25 -14.77
CA PRO A 94 -16.75 22.07 -14.80
C PRO A 94 -17.59 20.80 -14.85
N THR A 95 -17.19 19.85 -15.71
CA THR A 95 -17.77 18.51 -15.77
C THR A 95 -16.87 17.51 -15.05
N THR A 96 -17.45 16.53 -14.37
CA THR A 96 -16.71 15.53 -13.59
C THR A 96 -16.99 14.11 -14.07
N PHE A 97 -15.99 13.26 -13.96
CA PHE A 97 -16.15 11.81 -13.96
C PHE A 97 -16.37 11.35 -12.53
N LYS A 98 -17.47 10.63 -12.30
CA LYS A 98 -17.79 10.05 -11.01
C LYS A 98 -17.81 8.53 -11.12
N ARG A 99 -17.02 7.86 -10.28
CA ARG A 99 -16.98 6.40 -10.14
C ARG A 99 -17.31 6.09 -8.69
N LYS A 100 -18.34 5.29 -8.44
CA LYS A 100 -18.76 4.90 -7.08
C LYS A 100 -18.96 3.40 -7.01
N ALA A 101 -18.42 2.77 -5.96
CA ALA A 101 -18.75 1.42 -5.53
C ALA A 101 -19.25 1.48 -4.09
N ASP A 102 -20.36 0.80 -3.84
CA ASP A 102 -21.05 0.75 -2.56
C ASP A 102 -21.47 -0.71 -2.35
N THR A 103 -20.75 -1.43 -1.50
CA THR A 103 -20.88 -2.89 -1.42
C THR A 103 -20.43 -3.43 -0.07
N THR A 104 -20.90 -4.63 0.25
CA THR A 104 -20.41 -5.42 1.38
C THR A 104 -19.76 -6.68 0.84
N VAL A 105 -18.51 -6.92 1.23
CA VAL A 105 -17.73 -8.07 0.76
C VAL A 105 -17.14 -8.84 1.93
N VAL A 106 -16.90 -10.12 1.71
CA VAL A 106 -16.21 -11.01 2.65
C VAL A 106 -14.88 -11.40 2.02
N VAL A 107 -13.78 -11.20 2.74
CA VAL A 107 -12.42 -11.32 2.20
C VAL A 107 -11.46 -11.78 3.30
N HIS A 108 -10.45 -12.57 2.93
CA HIS A 108 -9.42 -13.02 3.86
C HIS A 108 -8.35 -11.94 4.10
N ASN A 109 -7.66 -12.04 5.23
CA ASN A 109 -6.51 -11.18 5.53
C ASN A 109 -5.43 -11.27 4.43
N ASN A 110 -4.93 -10.12 3.97
CA ASN A 110 -3.93 -9.97 2.89
C ASN A 110 -4.36 -10.45 1.50
N GLU A 111 -5.63 -10.78 1.26
CA GLU A 111 -6.10 -11.15 -0.08
C GLU A 111 -6.70 -9.95 -0.83
N THR A 112 -6.25 -9.76 -2.07
CA THR A 112 -6.81 -8.72 -2.94
C THR A 112 -8.03 -9.24 -3.68
N ILE A 113 -9.18 -8.58 -3.53
CA ILE A 113 -10.40 -8.91 -4.27
C ILE A 113 -10.86 -7.74 -5.14
N VAL A 114 -11.59 -8.05 -6.21
CA VAL A 114 -12.26 -7.07 -7.06
C VAL A 114 -13.65 -6.81 -6.49
N ILE A 115 -13.93 -5.57 -6.09
CA ILE A 115 -15.23 -5.17 -5.53
C ILE A 115 -16.15 -4.51 -6.55
N GLY A 116 -15.63 -4.18 -7.73
CA GLY A 116 -16.42 -3.64 -8.82
C GLY A 116 -15.59 -3.43 -10.09
N GLY A 117 -16.27 -3.34 -11.22
CA GLY A 117 -15.65 -2.99 -12.49
C GLY A 117 -16.64 -2.62 -13.57
N ILE A 118 -16.17 -1.84 -14.55
CA ILE A 118 -16.94 -1.43 -15.72
C ILE A 118 -16.06 -1.61 -16.95
N ILE A 119 -16.59 -2.29 -17.97
CA ILE A 119 -15.94 -2.43 -19.27
C ILE A 119 -16.84 -1.71 -20.28
N GLY A 120 -16.36 -0.58 -20.80
CA GLY A 120 -17.00 0.19 -21.85
C GLY A 120 -16.20 0.16 -23.14
N GLN A 121 -16.88 0.16 -24.28
CA GLN A 121 -16.25 0.30 -25.58
C GLN A 121 -17.03 1.31 -26.43
N ASP A 122 -16.36 2.40 -26.80
CA ASP A 122 -16.85 3.36 -27.78
C ASP A 122 -16.11 3.15 -29.10
N SER A 123 -16.84 3.10 -30.20
CA SER A 123 -16.27 2.99 -31.54
C SER A 123 -16.89 4.04 -32.43
N SER A 124 -16.07 4.90 -33.02
CA SER A 124 -16.47 5.92 -33.99
C SER A 124 -15.60 5.79 -35.23
N SER A 125 -16.23 5.74 -36.41
CA SER A 125 -15.52 5.71 -37.70
C SER A 125 -16.00 6.91 -38.51
N SER A 126 -15.07 7.80 -38.83
CA SER A 126 -15.30 8.94 -39.71
C SER A 126 -14.55 8.71 -41.01
N GLU A 127 -15.24 8.85 -42.14
CA GLU A 127 -14.65 8.70 -43.47
C GLU A 127 -14.96 9.95 -44.28
N PHE A 128 -13.91 10.68 -44.66
CA PHE A 128 -14.00 11.80 -45.58
C PHE A 128 -13.53 11.32 -46.95
N LYS A 129 -14.38 11.40 -47.96
CA LYS A 129 -14.05 11.00 -49.35
C LYS A 129 -14.45 12.08 -50.35
N VAL A 130 -13.67 12.22 -51.42
CA VAL A 130 -14.06 13.04 -52.58
C VAL A 130 -15.19 12.31 -53.34
N PRO A 131 -16.34 12.97 -53.62
CA PRO A 131 -17.42 12.36 -54.40
C PRO A 131 -16.93 11.83 -55.76
N LEU A 132 -17.47 10.72 -56.25
CA LEU A 132 -17.05 9.95 -57.44
C LEU A 132 -15.66 9.29 -57.34
N LEU A 133 -14.60 10.05 -57.05
CA LEU A 133 -13.21 9.56 -57.05
C LEU A 133 -12.88 8.63 -55.88
N GLY A 134 -13.52 8.84 -54.72
CA GLY A 134 -13.33 8.01 -53.53
C GLY A 134 -13.97 6.61 -53.60
N ASP A 135 -14.87 6.39 -54.55
CA ASP A 135 -15.63 5.14 -54.72
C ASP A 135 -15.05 4.22 -55.80
N ILE A 136 -13.99 4.63 -56.49
CA ILE A 136 -13.32 3.83 -57.51
C ILE A 136 -12.65 2.61 -56.85
N PRO A 137 -12.93 1.37 -57.28
CA PRO A 137 -12.23 0.18 -56.80
C PRO A 137 -10.72 0.28 -57.10
N LEU A 138 -9.88 -0.26 -56.21
CA LEU A 138 -8.42 -0.07 -56.14
C LEU A 138 -7.93 1.37 -55.85
N LEU A 139 -8.39 2.38 -56.58
CA LEU A 139 -7.80 3.73 -56.56
C LEU A 139 -8.42 4.69 -55.54
N GLY A 140 -9.62 4.40 -55.03
CA GLY A 140 -10.35 5.27 -54.11
C GLY A 140 -9.64 5.54 -52.78
N TRP A 141 -8.66 4.71 -52.38
CA TRP A 141 -7.86 4.93 -51.17
C TRP A 141 -7.01 6.20 -51.21
N LEU A 142 -6.60 6.66 -52.41
CA LEU A 142 -5.85 7.92 -52.58
C LEU A 142 -6.73 9.17 -52.37
N PHE A 143 -8.05 9.02 -52.48
CA PHE A 143 -9.04 10.10 -52.45
C PHE A 143 -9.96 10.05 -51.23
N LYS A 144 -9.60 9.25 -50.22
CA LYS A 144 -10.33 9.16 -48.95
C LYS A 144 -9.39 9.17 -47.76
N THR A 145 -9.85 9.79 -46.68
CA THR A 145 -9.20 9.78 -45.37
C THR A 145 -10.15 9.12 -44.39
N ARG A 146 -9.71 8.03 -43.76
CA ARG A 146 -10.47 7.33 -42.73
C ARG A 146 -9.83 7.56 -41.38
N THR A 147 -10.61 8.04 -40.44
CA THR A 147 -10.25 8.17 -39.04
C THR A 147 -11.12 7.22 -38.24
N THR A 148 -10.52 6.16 -37.71
CA THR A 148 -11.20 5.24 -36.80
C THR A 148 -10.75 5.53 -35.38
N PHE A 149 -11.70 5.79 -34.50
CA PHE A 149 -11.49 6.00 -33.08
C PHE A 149 -12.11 4.85 -32.29
N HIS A 150 -11.27 4.06 -31.61
CA HIS A 150 -11.69 3.03 -30.68
C HIS A 150 -11.27 3.44 -29.28
N LYS A 151 -12.21 3.53 -28.35
CA LYS A 151 -11.94 3.83 -26.95
C LYS A 151 -12.51 2.71 -26.09
N LYS A 152 -11.63 1.89 -25.52
CA LYS A 152 -12.01 0.88 -24.52
C LYS A 152 -11.68 1.42 -23.14
N THR A 153 -12.66 1.42 -22.23
CA THR A 153 -12.49 1.85 -20.84
C THR A 153 -12.70 0.65 -19.94
N ASN A 154 -11.62 0.13 -19.35
CA ASN A 154 -11.70 -0.89 -18.31
C ASN A 154 -11.45 -0.23 -16.96
N LEU A 155 -12.42 -0.31 -16.06
CA LEU A 155 -12.30 0.13 -14.67
C LEU A 155 -12.42 -1.09 -13.77
N TYR A 156 -11.52 -1.21 -12.81
CA TYR A 156 -11.62 -2.17 -11.72
C TYR A 156 -11.33 -1.44 -10.40
N ILE A 157 -12.03 -1.84 -9.35
CA ILE A 157 -11.80 -1.36 -7.99
C ILE A 157 -11.36 -2.58 -7.17
N PHE A 158 -10.14 -2.51 -6.67
CA PHE A 158 -9.53 -3.56 -5.86
C PHE A 158 -9.49 -3.12 -4.39
N ILE A 159 -9.62 -4.08 -3.49
CA ILE A 159 -9.41 -3.88 -2.06
C ILE A 159 -8.49 -4.98 -1.54
N THR A 160 -7.53 -4.60 -0.69
CA THR A 160 -6.64 -5.52 0.01
C THR A 160 -6.70 -5.18 1.50
N PRO A 161 -7.45 -5.93 2.32
CA PRO A 161 -7.48 -5.71 3.75
C PRO A 161 -6.23 -6.27 4.42
N LYS A 162 -5.85 -5.64 5.52
CA LYS A 162 -4.81 -6.15 6.40
C LYS A 162 -5.26 -6.03 7.85
N ILE A 163 -5.36 -7.15 8.56
CA ILE A 163 -5.55 -7.21 10.01
C ILE A 163 -4.19 -6.93 10.66
N VAL A 164 -4.21 -6.15 11.73
CA VAL A 164 -3.03 -5.85 12.55
C VAL A 164 -3.32 -6.27 13.97
N ASP A 165 -2.75 -7.39 14.40
CA ASP A 165 -3.12 -8.03 15.67
C ASP A 165 -2.34 -7.46 16.87
N ASN A 166 -1.12 -6.99 16.64
CA ASN A 166 -0.23 -6.58 17.71
C ASN A 166 0.56 -5.29 17.38
N PRO A 167 1.09 -4.60 18.43
CA PRO A 167 1.83 -3.36 18.25
C PRO A 167 3.14 -3.51 17.46
N ALA A 168 3.76 -4.70 17.46
CA ALA A 168 4.98 -4.95 16.72
C ALA A 168 4.74 -4.98 15.21
N GLU A 169 3.66 -5.63 14.77
CA GLU A 169 3.23 -5.62 13.38
C GLU A 169 2.83 -4.21 12.93
N LEU A 170 2.13 -3.45 13.78
CA LEU A 170 1.80 -2.06 13.48
C LEU A 170 3.08 -1.22 13.25
N ALA A 171 4.09 -1.41 14.10
CA ALA A 171 5.38 -0.73 13.94
C ALA A 171 6.08 -1.14 12.64
N SER A 172 6.06 -2.42 12.26
CA SER A 172 6.66 -2.86 10.99
C SER A 172 5.95 -2.27 9.77
N ILE A 173 4.63 -2.10 9.81
CA ILE A 173 3.86 -1.38 8.77
C ILE A 173 4.25 0.10 8.72
N TYR A 174 4.32 0.76 9.87
CA TYR A 174 4.71 2.17 9.96
C TYR A 174 6.06 2.43 9.29
N TYR A 175 7.05 1.61 9.59
CA TYR A 175 8.39 1.72 9.02
C TYR A 175 8.41 1.54 7.49
N LYS A 176 7.69 0.54 6.97
CA LYS A 176 7.53 0.36 5.52
C LYS A 176 6.90 1.58 4.84
N LYS A 177 5.87 2.18 5.46
CA LYS A 177 5.22 3.40 4.94
C LYS A 177 6.11 4.63 5.01
N ARG A 178 6.97 4.73 6.03
CA ARG A 178 7.95 5.80 6.15
C ARG A 178 8.96 5.77 5.00
N ASP A 179 9.50 4.60 4.65
CA ASP A 179 10.45 4.46 3.53
C ASP A 179 9.81 4.93 2.22
N ILE A 180 8.57 4.49 1.95
CA ILE A 180 7.78 4.91 0.79
C ILE A 180 7.67 6.44 0.74
N MET A 181 7.33 7.07 1.86
CA MET A 181 7.20 8.52 1.96
C MET A 181 8.53 9.25 1.72
N GLU A 182 9.65 8.72 2.25
CA GLU A 182 10.98 9.30 2.02
C GLU A 182 11.39 9.22 0.54
N ASP A 183 11.08 8.12 -0.13
CA ASP A 183 11.36 7.96 -1.56
C ASP A 183 10.54 8.95 -2.40
N VAL A 184 9.24 9.10 -2.09
CA VAL A 184 8.37 10.08 -2.74
C VAL A 184 8.93 11.50 -2.55
N LYS A 185 9.39 11.85 -1.34
CA LYS A 185 10.03 13.14 -1.06
C LYS A 185 11.31 13.37 -1.86
N LYS A 186 12.07 12.32 -2.17
CA LYS A 186 13.32 12.39 -2.95
C LYS A 186 13.07 12.54 -4.47
N GLY A 187 11.82 12.68 -4.91
CA GLY A 187 11.46 12.92 -6.31
C GLY A 187 11.35 11.65 -7.15
N SER A 188 11.38 10.47 -6.54
CA SER A 188 11.14 9.19 -7.20
C SER A 188 9.68 9.09 -7.61
N SER A 189 9.30 9.63 -8.77
CA SER A 189 7.98 9.42 -9.39
C SER A 189 7.78 7.98 -9.91
N ALA A 190 8.57 7.02 -9.40
CA ALA A 190 8.42 5.62 -9.74
C ALA A 190 7.06 5.13 -9.23
N ILE A 191 6.30 4.58 -10.16
CA ILE A 191 4.97 4.02 -10.00
C ILE A 191 4.92 3.13 -8.75
N VAL A 192 3.78 3.15 -8.05
CA VAL A 192 3.44 2.37 -6.83
C VAL A 192 3.89 0.90 -6.90
N GLU A 193 4.05 0.33 -8.09
CA GLU A 193 4.47 -1.04 -8.35
C GLU A 193 5.92 -1.36 -7.93
N ASP A 194 6.88 -0.46 -8.11
CA ASP A 194 8.30 -0.71 -7.72
C ASP A 194 8.48 -0.69 -6.19
N GLN A 195 7.59 0.02 -5.48
CA GLN A 195 7.64 0.14 -4.02
C GLN A 195 7.09 -1.08 -3.27
N LEU A 196 6.31 -1.93 -3.92
CA LEU A 196 5.76 -3.15 -3.32
C LEU A 196 6.83 -4.26 -3.16
N ASN A 197 7.93 -4.20 -3.93
CA ASN A 197 8.98 -5.22 -3.97
C ASN A 197 10.34 -4.73 -3.44
N LYS A 198 10.40 -3.56 -2.80
CA LYS A 198 11.65 -3.02 -2.25
C LYS A 198 12.17 -3.90 -1.11
N GLU A 199 13.48 -4.17 -1.12
CA GLU A 199 14.11 -4.94 -0.03
C GLU A 199 13.88 -4.25 1.32
N PRO A 200 13.61 -5.02 2.40
CA PRO A 200 13.38 -4.46 3.71
C PRO A 200 14.62 -3.71 4.22
N ASN A 201 14.46 -2.46 4.65
CA ASN A 201 15.54 -1.68 5.24
C ASN A 201 16.04 -2.33 6.55
N PRO A 202 17.31 -2.80 6.64
CA PRO A 202 17.83 -3.47 7.83
C PRO A 202 17.78 -2.60 9.10
N GLN A 203 17.80 -1.27 8.94
CA GLN A 203 17.68 -0.34 10.07
C GLN A 203 16.35 -0.49 10.82
N HIS A 204 15.27 -0.85 10.12
CA HIS A 204 13.97 -1.10 10.74
C HIS A 204 13.96 -2.33 11.64
N SER A 205 14.76 -3.35 11.30
CA SER A 205 14.97 -4.49 12.19
C SER A 205 15.62 -4.05 13.51
N MET A 206 16.57 -3.12 13.45
CA MET A 206 17.23 -2.57 14.64
C MET A 206 16.27 -1.72 15.49
N GLU A 207 15.45 -0.89 14.86
CA GLU A 207 14.45 -0.07 15.55
C GLU A 207 13.40 -0.94 16.28
N LEU A 208 12.89 -1.99 15.63
CA LEU A 208 12.01 -2.98 16.27
C LEU A 208 12.71 -3.73 17.41
N THR A 209 13.99 -4.06 17.25
CA THR A 209 14.79 -4.70 18.30
C THR A 209 14.90 -3.80 19.53
N ASN A 210 15.06 -2.49 19.35
CA ASN A 210 15.11 -1.53 20.46
C ASN A 210 13.77 -1.43 21.20
N LEU A 211 12.64 -1.48 20.48
CA LEU A 211 11.31 -1.54 21.09
C LEU A 211 11.11 -2.83 21.89
N GLY A 212 11.55 -3.97 21.34
CA GLY A 212 11.52 -5.25 22.06
C GLY A 212 12.39 -5.24 23.32
N PHE A 213 13.56 -4.61 23.27
CA PHE A 213 14.45 -4.47 24.43
C PHE A 213 13.82 -3.65 25.56
N ALA A 214 13.06 -2.60 25.22
CA ALA A 214 12.28 -1.84 26.22
C ALA A 214 11.25 -2.74 26.92
N GLY A 215 10.56 -3.60 26.17
CA GLY A 215 9.65 -4.61 26.73
C GLY A 215 10.36 -5.59 27.66
N LEU A 216 11.55 -6.07 27.28
CA LEU A 216 12.39 -6.94 28.14
C LEU A 216 12.74 -6.27 29.47
N LYS A 217 13.14 -4.99 29.44
CA LYS A 217 13.47 -4.22 30.64
C LYS A 217 12.29 -4.10 31.60
N ASN A 218 11.08 -3.97 31.05
CA ASN A 218 9.83 -3.91 31.80
C ASN A 218 9.28 -5.30 32.20
N LYS A 219 9.99 -6.39 31.88
CA LYS A 219 9.53 -7.78 32.07
C LYS A 219 8.26 -8.13 31.27
N GLU A 220 7.94 -7.36 30.24
CA GLU A 220 6.85 -7.60 29.28
C GLU A 220 7.31 -8.63 28.22
N TYR A 221 7.63 -9.86 28.64
CA TYR A 221 8.28 -10.85 27.78
C TYR A 221 7.45 -11.22 26.54
N ALA A 222 6.12 -11.31 26.66
CA ALA A 222 5.24 -11.62 25.53
C ALA A 222 5.33 -10.54 24.43
N ARG A 223 5.21 -9.27 24.83
CA ARG A 223 5.32 -8.12 23.92
C ARG A 223 6.72 -7.99 23.33
N ALA A 224 7.76 -8.18 24.15
CA ALA A 224 9.14 -8.14 23.69
C ALA A 224 9.41 -9.18 22.60
N LYS A 225 8.87 -10.40 22.78
CA LYS A 225 8.96 -11.50 21.81
C LYS A 225 8.40 -11.10 20.45
N GLU A 226 7.21 -10.49 20.41
CA GLU A 226 6.56 -10.05 19.16
C GLU A 226 7.44 -9.06 18.39
N TYR A 227 8.03 -8.06 19.07
CA TYR A 227 8.95 -7.11 18.44
C TYR A 227 10.19 -7.78 17.85
N PHE A 228 10.80 -8.73 18.57
CA PHE A 228 11.96 -9.45 18.03
C PHE A 228 11.58 -10.36 16.86
N GLU A 229 10.41 -11.00 16.90
CA GLU A 229 9.92 -11.81 15.78
C GLU A 229 9.67 -10.96 14.54
N GLU A 230 9.03 -9.78 14.68
CA GLU A 230 8.88 -8.82 13.57
C GLU A 230 10.22 -8.29 13.06
N ALA A 231 11.18 -8.01 13.96
CA ALA A 231 12.53 -7.61 13.56
C ALA A 231 13.22 -8.69 12.71
N LEU A 232 13.05 -9.96 13.05
CA LEU A 232 13.62 -11.10 12.32
C LEU A 232 12.90 -11.43 11.02
N LYS A 233 11.64 -10.99 10.84
CA LYS A 233 10.97 -11.03 9.54
C LYS A 233 11.59 -10.04 8.54
N ILE A 234 12.12 -8.91 9.04
CA ILE A 234 12.82 -7.89 8.24
C ILE A 234 14.26 -8.33 7.95
N ASP A 235 15.01 -8.66 8.99
CA ASP A 235 16.39 -9.16 8.88
C ASP A 235 16.54 -10.47 9.70
N PRO A 236 16.46 -11.64 9.04
CA PRO A 236 16.60 -12.94 9.69
C PRO A 236 17.97 -13.18 10.35
N LYS A 237 18.98 -12.38 10.00
CA LYS A 237 20.36 -12.49 10.50
C LYS A 237 20.68 -11.46 11.60
N ASN A 238 19.72 -10.62 12.00
CA ASN A 238 19.94 -9.61 13.04
C ASN A 238 20.41 -10.28 14.36
N PRO A 239 21.69 -10.09 14.77
CA PRO A 239 22.26 -10.79 15.91
C PRO A 239 21.63 -10.34 17.24
N TYR A 240 21.26 -9.06 17.36
CA TYR A 240 20.65 -8.50 18.56
C TYR A 240 19.24 -9.06 18.77
N ALA A 241 18.43 -9.10 17.72
CA ALA A 241 17.09 -9.69 17.78
C ALA A 241 17.14 -11.19 18.13
N LEU A 242 18.06 -11.95 17.52
CA LEU A 242 18.24 -13.38 17.81
C LEU A 242 18.63 -13.63 19.28
N VAL A 243 19.62 -12.90 19.82
CA VAL A 243 20.05 -13.05 21.22
C VAL A 243 18.93 -12.65 22.18
N ASN A 244 18.32 -11.48 21.98
CA ASN A 244 17.29 -10.98 22.88
C ASN A 244 16.02 -11.85 22.83
N LEU A 245 15.64 -12.38 21.66
CA LEU A 245 14.58 -13.38 21.56
C LEU A 245 14.94 -14.67 22.29
N GLY A 246 16.20 -15.11 22.21
CA GLY A 246 16.70 -16.26 22.97
C GLY A 246 16.55 -16.06 24.48
N VAL A 247 16.98 -14.91 24.99
CA VAL A 247 16.81 -14.52 26.40
C VAL A 247 15.33 -14.45 26.78
N THR A 248 14.49 -13.90 25.90
CA THR A 248 13.04 -13.81 26.12
C THR A 248 12.40 -15.20 26.24
N CYS A 249 12.74 -16.13 25.33
CA CYS A 249 12.28 -17.51 25.37
C CYS A 249 12.73 -18.23 26.65
N GLU A 250 13.97 -18.02 27.08
CA GLU A 250 14.49 -18.58 28.33
C GLU A 250 13.70 -18.08 29.55
N ARG A 251 13.41 -16.77 29.62
CA ARG A 251 12.58 -16.17 30.69
C ARG A 251 11.15 -16.69 30.69
N GLN A 252 10.64 -17.09 29.53
CA GLN A 252 9.32 -17.73 29.38
C GLN A 252 9.35 -19.25 29.60
N GLY A 253 10.51 -19.85 29.87
CA GLY A 253 10.68 -21.28 30.09
C GLY A 253 10.84 -22.13 28.81
N ASP A 254 10.80 -21.53 27.63
CA ASP A 254 11.02 -22.19 26.34
C ASP A 254 12.53 -22.35 26.06
N ARG A 255 13.15 -23.26 26.82
CA ARG A 255 14.59 -23.51 26.78
C ARG A 255 15.07 -24.10 25.46
N GLU A 256 14.23 -24.89 24.80
CA GLU A 256 14.58 -25.51 23.52
C GLU A 256 14.69 -24.45 22.42
N ARG A 257 13.71 -23.56 22.33
CA ARG A 257 13.73 -22.46 21.36
C ARG A 257 14.87 -21.48 21.66
N ALA A 258 15.11 -21.17 22.93
CA ALA A 258 16.25 -20.34 23.34
C ALA A 258 17.58 -20.94 22.85
N ALA A 259 17.81 -22.23 23.07
CA ALA A 259 19.02 -22.91 22.61
C ALA A 259 19.16 -22.90 21.07
N LYS A 260 18.06 -23.07 20.33
CA LYS A 260 18.06 -22.96 18.85
C LYS A 260 18.47 -21.55 18.40
N LEU A 261 17.98 -20.51 19.06
CA LEU A 261 18.31 -19.12 18.73
C LEU A 261 19.76 -18.77 19.05
N TYR A 262 20.28 -19.17 20.22
CA TYR A 262 21.69 -18.98 20.55
C TYR A 262 22.62 -19.70 19.56
N ASN A 263 22.27 -20.91 19.13
CA ASN A 263 23.02 -21.61 18.08
C ASN A 263 22.97 -20.89 16.72
N LYS A 264 21.86 -20.22 16.37
CA LYS A 264 21.80 -19.39 15.16
C LYS A 264 22.80 -18.23 15.24
N VAL A 265 22.88 -17.55 16.38
CA VAL A 265 23.85 -16.45 16.61
C VAL A 265 25.29 -16.95 16.43
N MET A 266 25.61 -18.13 16.99
CA MET A 266 26.94 -18.74 16.86
C MET A 266 27.34 -19.04 15.41
N ARG A 267 26.36 -19.29 14.54
CA ARG A 267 26.57 -19.59 13.11
C ARG A 267 26.64 -18.34 12.22
N LEU A 268 26.40 -17.15 12.76
CA LEU A 268 26.50 -15.92 11.97
C LEU A 268 27.94 -15.69 11.54
N GLU A 269 28.14 -15.31 10.28
CA GLU A 269 29.45 -14.89 9.79
C GLU A 269 29.79 -13.50 10.35
N THR A 270 31.05 -13.27 10.70
CA THR A 270 31.55 -11.96 11.13
C THR A 270 31.98 -11.18 9.90
N THR A 271 31.04 -10.47 9.28
CA THR A 271 31.31 -9.59 8.14
C THR A 271 30.96 -8.14 8.48
N ASP A 272 31.69 -7.20 7.89
CA ASP A 272 31.56 -5.75 8.15
C ASP A 272 30.23 -5.14 7.67
N GLN A 273 29.44 -5.88 6.89
CA GLN A 273 28.14 -5.44 6.37
C GLN A 273 26.97 -5.63 7.34
N ILE A 274 27.20 -6.27 8.49
CA ILE A 274 26.14 -6.54 9.48
C ILE A 274 26.03 -5.35 10.46
N VAL A 275 24.79 -4.93 10.73
CA VAL A 275 24.46 -3.88 11.70
C VAL A 275 25.10 -4.20 13.06
N GLY A 276 26.00 -3.32 13.53
CA GLY A 276 26.76 -3.47 14.78
C GLY A 276 28.25 -3.81 14.61
N GLY A 277 28.67 -4.25 13.42
CA GLY A 277 30.07 -4.57 13.11
C GLY A 277 30.58 -5.87 13.73
N ALA A 278 31.72 -6.36 13.24
CA ALA A 278 32.28 -7.67 13.61
C ALA A 278 32.52 -7.85 15.12
N ALA A 279 32.99 -6.80 15.82
CA ALA A 279 33.26 -6.85 17.26
C ALA A 279 32.00 -7.03 18.12
N ALA A 280 30.88 -6.42 17.72
CA ALA A 280 29.62 -6.60 18.42
C ALA A 280 29.08 -8.02 18.25
N ILE A 281 29.19 -8.59 17.04
CA ILE A 281 28.79 -9.97 16.77
C ILE A 281 29.59 -10.95 17.61
N GLU A 282 30.91 -10.76 17.72
CA GLU A 282 31.75 -11.65 18.53
C GLU A 282 31.38 -11.58 20.02
N SER A 283 31.08 -10.38 20.51
CA SER A 283 30.58 -10.18 21.87
C SER A 283 29.24 -10.90 22.10
N LEU A 284 28.32 -10.82 21.13
CA LEU A 284 27.02 -11.51 21.18
C LEU A 284 27.15 -13.02 21.05
N LYS A 285 28.11 -13.53 20.25
CA LYS A 285 28.44 -14.96 20.19
C LYS A 285 28.94 -15.47 21.54
N LYS A 286 29.84 -14.73 22.19
CA LYS A 286 30.31 -15.05 23.54
C LYS A 286 29.15 -15.13 24.53
N LEU A 287 28.26 -14.13 24.54
CA LEU A 287 27.07 -14.12 25.38
C LEU A 287 26.12 -15.30 25.07
N ALA A 288 25.87 -15.58 23.80
CA ALA A 288 25.04 -16.70 23.38
C ALA A 288 25.62 -18.06 23.83
N LYS A 289 26.95 -18.21 23.77
CA LYS A 289 27.65 -19.40 24.26
C LYS A 289 27.49 -19.56 25.78
N GLU A 290 27.70 -18.49 26.53
CA GLU A 290 27.52 -18.49 27.99
C GLU A 290 26.09 -18.90 28.39
N ASN A 291 25.07 -18.32 27.74
CA ASN A 291 23.68 -18.68 28.00
C ASN A 291 23.36 -20.13 27.60
N LEU A 292 23.91 -20.62 26.50
CA LEU A 292 23.74 -22.01 26.07
C LEU A 292 24.32 -23.00 27.10
N ASP A 293 25.49 -22.70 27.66
CA ASP A 293 26.13 -23.55 28.66
C ASP A 293 25.36 -23.52 29.99
N GLN A 294 24.80 -22.37 30.38
CA GLN A 294 23.88 -22.28 31.53
C GLN A 294 22.64 -23.15 31.35
N LEU A 295 22.01 -23.13 30.17
CA LEU A 295 20.84 -23.97 29.87
C LEU A 295 21.15 -25.46 30.02
N LYS A 296 22.30 -25.92 29.53
CA LYS A 296 22.74 -27.32 29.65
C LYS A 296 22.98 -27.73 31.10
N ASN A 297 23.65 -26.86 31.87
CA ASN A 297 23.94 -27.13 33.28
C ASN A 297 22.67 -27.22 34.13
N THR A 298 21.69 -26.34 33.88
CA THR A 298 20.39 -26.38 34.56
C THR A 298 19.60 -27.63 34.17
N GLN A 299 19.65 -28.09 32.91
CA GLN A 299 19.03 -29.35 32.51
C GLN A 299 19.68 -30.57 33.17
N LYS A 300 21.01 -30.57 33.33
CA LYS A 300 21.72 -31.67 34.01
C LYS A 300 21.29 -31.79 35.47
N LYS A 301 21.19 -30.66 36.20
CA LYS A 301 20.72 -30.61 37.59
C LYS A 301 19.26 -31.03 37.79
N LEU A 302 18.42 -30.95 36.76
CA LEU A 302 17.02 -31.39 36.83
C LEU A 302 16.85 -32.90 36.58
N LYS A 303 17.89 -33.58 36.12
CA LYS A 303 17.90 -35.02 35.83
C LYS A 303 18.62 -35.85 36.91
N GLU A 304 19.33 -35.19 37.82
CA GLU A 304 19.96 -35.75 39.02
C GLU A 304 19.02 -35.62 40.22
#